data_AF-A0A5S9MCP1-F1
#
_entry.id   AF-A0A5S9MCP1-F1
#
_cell.length_a   1.000
_cell.length_b   1.000
_cell.length_c   1.000
_cell.angle_alpha   90.00
_cell.angle_beta   90.00
_cell.angle_gamma   90.00
#
_symmetry.space_group_name_H-M   'P 1'
#
loop_
_entity.id
_entity.type
_entity.pdbx_description
1 polymer ?
#
loop_
_entity_poly.entity_id
_entity_poly.type
_entity_poly.pdbx_seq_one_letter_code
_entity_poly.pdbx_strand_id
1 'polypeptide(L)' 'MREPSVVALETDTKSIVAVGNDARNMIGRTPGNVVALRPMKDGVIADYETTATMMKYYINQALKGKGLFFCS' A
#
# COMPACT_ATOMS: atom_id res chain seq x y z
N MET A 1 -1.72 -10.55 14.52
CA MET A 1 -2.55 -10.01 13.43
C MET A 1 -1.65 -9.86 12.22
N ARG A 2 -1.92 -10.53 11.08
CA ARG A 2 -1.07 -10.48 9.89
C ARG A 2 -1.72 -9.53 8.87
N GLU A 3 -1.08 -8.42 8.56
CA GLU A 3 -1.55 -7.52 7.50
C GLU A 3 -1.29 -8.18 6.13
N PRO A 4 -2.30 -8.28 5.25
CA PRO A 4 -2.10 -8.87 3.93
C PRO A 4 -1.22 -7.95 3.07
N SER A 5 -0.23 -8.51 2.37
CA SER A 5 0.64 -7.76 1.45
C SER A 5 -0.09 -7.39 0.15
N VAL A 6 -1.16 -6.61 0.22
CA VAL A 6 -2.00 -6.16 -0.90
C VAL A 6 -1.90 -4.64 -1.01
N VAL A 7 -1.86 -4.12 -2.24
CA VAL A 7 -1.81 -2.69 -2.53
C VAL A 7 -2.88 -2.36 -3.56
N ALA A 8 -3.61 -1.27 -3.35
CA ALA A 8 -4.54 -0.70 -4.30
C ALA A 8 -3.88 0.52 -4.95
N LEU A 9 -3.75 0.48 -6.28
CA LEU A 9 -3.15 1.52 -7.09
C LEU A 9 -4.19 2.11 -8.03
N GLU A 10 -4.09 3.41 -8.28
CA GLU A 10 -4.79 4.04 -9.40
C GLU A 10 -4.04 3.71 -10.71
N THR A 11 -4.76 3.28 -11.76
CA THR A 11 -4.14 2.85 -13.03
C THR A 11 -3.50 3.99 -13.80
N ASP A 12 -4.08 5.19 -13.73
CA ASP A 12 -3.62 6.36 -14.50
C ASP A 12 -2.36 6.99 -13.92
N THR A 13 -2.30 7.13 -12.59
CA THR A 13 -1.18 7.80 -11.91
C THR A 13 -0.21 6.83 -11.24
N LYS A 14 -0.54 5.53 -11.16
CA LYS A 14 0.17 4.53 -10.35
C LYS A 14 0.31 4.94 -8.87
N SER A 15 -0.58 5.82 -8.38
CA SER A 15 -0.55 6.28 -6.99
C SER A 15 -1.17 5.25 -6.06
N ILE A 16 -0.62 5.12 -4.85
CA ILE A 16 -1.21 4.27 -3.81
C ILE A 16 -2.48 4.91 -3.27
N VAL A 17 -3.60 4.20 -3.44
CA VAL A 17 -4.90 4.53 -2.86
C VAL A 17 -5.01 3.94 -1.46
N ALA A 18 -4.63 2.67 -1.30
CA ALA A 18 -4.65 1.96 -0.03
C ALA A 18 -3.62 0.82 0.01
N VAL A 19 -3.24 0.40 1.21
CA VAL A 19 -2.38 -0.78 1.45
C VAL A 19 -3.02 -1.68 2.50
N GLY A 20 -2.60 -2.94 2.57
CA GLY A 20 -2.98 -3.82 3.66
C GLY A 20 -4.44 -4.26 3.60
N ASN A 21 -5.13 -4.13 4.73
CA ASN A 21 -6.51 -4.58 4.86
C ASN A 21 -7.49 -3.72 4.04
N ASP A 22 -7.23 -2.42 3.94
CA ASP A 22 -8.04 -1.50 3.13
C ASP A 22 -7.95 -1.86 1.65
N ALA A 23 -6.75 -2.12 1.15
CA ALA A 23 -6.56 -2.59 -0.22
C ALA A 23 -7.23 -3.95 -0.47
N ARG A 24 -7.20 -4.86 0.51
CA ARG A 24 -7.89 -6.15 0.43
C ARG A 24 -9.41 -5.98 0.34
N ASN A 25 -9.99 -5.03 1.07
CA ASN A 25 -11.44 -4.74 1.03
C ASN A 25 -11.88 -4.15 -0.31
N MET A 26 -10.96 -3.57 -1.07
CA MET A 26 -11.20 -3.04 -2.41
C MET A 26 -11.22 -4.14 -3.48
N ILE A 27 -10.66 -5.34 -3.23
CA ILE A 27 -10.69 -6.45 -4.18
C ILE A 27 -12.15 -6.79 -4.54
N GLY A 28 -12.50 -6.69 -5.82
CA GLY A 28 -13.85 -6.96 -6.32
C GLY A 28 -14.85 -5.81 -6.11
N ARG A 29 -14.42 -4.67 -5.57
CA ARG A 29 -15.22 -3.45 -5.38
C ARG A 29 -14.56 -2.20 -5.96
N THR A 30 -13.44 -2.35 -6.69
CA THR A 30 -12.74 -1.24 -7.31
C THR A 30 -13.45 -0.75 -8.58
N PRO A 31 -13.60 0.57 -8.76
CA PRO A 31 -13.94 1.14 -10.06
C PRO A 31 -12.81 0.85 -11.08
N GLY A 32 -13.10 0.94 -12.37
CA GLY A 32 -12.18 0.49 -13.44
C GLY A 32 -10.80 1.17 -13.47
N ASN A 33 -10.65 2.29 -12.76
CA ASN A 33 -9.40 3.04 -12.63
C ASN A 33 -8.57 2.66 -11.39
N VAL A 34 -9.00 1.69 -10.57
CA VAL A 34 -8.23 1.21 -9.41
C VAL A 34 -7.99 -0.28 -9.52
N VAL A 35 -6.74 -0.69 -9.36
CA VAL A 35 -6.31 -2.09 -9.38
C VAL A 35 -5.76 -2.49 -8.03
N ALA A 36 -6.33 -3.53 -7.44
CA ALA A 36 -5.80 -4.17 -6.23
C ALA A 36 -4.90 -5.34 -6.64
N LEU A 37 -3.61 -5.24 -6.32
CA LEU A 37 -2.62 -6.24 -6.68
C LEU A 37 -1.70 -6.61 -5.51
N ARG A 38 -0.99 -7.72 -5.66
CA ARG A 38 -0.08 -8.26 -4.65
C ARG A 38 1.36 -8.12 -5.15
N PRO A 39 2.13 -7.13 -4.66
CA PRO A 39 3.46 -6.86 -5.22
C PRO A 39 4.51 -7.90 -4.80
N MET A 40 4.21 -8.72 -3.79
CA MET A 40 5.04 -9.84 -3.35
C MET A 40 4.23 -11.14 -3.32
N LYS A 41 4.88 -12.25 -3.69
CA LYS A 41 4.32 -13.60 -3.66
C LYS A 41 5.36 -14.57 -3.11
N ASP A 42 5.00 -15.35 -2.08
CA ASP A 42 5.88 -16.34 -1.45
C ASP A 42 7.26 -15.79 -1.01
N GLY A 43 7.30 -14.52 -0.59
CA GLY A 43 8.54 -13.84 -0.19
C GLY A 43 9.37 -13.30 -1.37
N VAL A 44 8.92 -13.51 -2.60
CA VAL A 44 9.55 -12.99 -3.82
C VAL A 44 8.84 -11.71 -4.27
N ILE A 45 9.61 -10.73 -4.72
CA ILE A 45 9.08 -9.51 -5.33
C ILE A 45 8.60 -9.85 -6.74
N ALA A 46 7.30 -9.73 -6.97
CA ALA A 46 6.69 -9.93 -8.28
C ALA A 46 6.77 -8.66 -9.14
N ASP A 47 6.65 -7.49 -8.50
CA ASP A 47 6.71 -6.19 -9.16
C ASP A 47 7.55 -5.20 -8.36
N TYR A 48 8.65 -4.73 -8.95
CA TYR A 48 9.60 -3.84 -8.27
C TYR A 48 9.05 -2.43 -8.07
N GLU A 49 8.42 -1.84 -9.09
CA GLU A 49 7.87 -0.48 -9.02
C GLU A 49 6.82 -0.35 -7.91
N THR A 50 5.89 -1.32 -7.84
CA THR A 50 4.84 -1.32 -6.84
C THR A 50 5.41 -1.59 -5.45
N THR A 51 6.37 -2.51 -5.32
CA THR A 51 7.04 -2.80 -4.04
C THR A 51 7.79 -1.57 -3.50
N ALA A 52 8.53 -0.86 -4.36
CA ALA A 52 9.24 0.35 -3.98
C ALA A 52 8.27 1.45 -3.52
N THR A 53 7.14 1.60 -4.21
CA THR A 53 6.10 2.58 -3.85
C THR A 53 5.43 2.21 -2.52
N MET A 54 5.14 0.93 -2.31
CA MET A 54 4.60 0.39 -1.05
C MET A 54 5.56 0.63 0.12
N MET A 55 6.85 0.37 -0.06
CA MET A 55 7.88 0.67 0.95
C MET A 55 7.95 2.16 1.27
N LYS A 56 7.98 3.03 0.25
CA LYS A 56 7.96 4.49 0.46
C LYS A 56 6.74 4.93 1.25
N TYR A 57 5.56 4.36 0.96
CA TYR A 57 4.34 4.62 1.70
C TYR A 57 4.46 4.22 3.18
N TYR A 58 4.93 3.01 3.48
CA TYR A 58 5.12 2.57 4.87
C TYR A 58 6.15 3.41 5.63
N ILE A 59 7.26 3.77 4.99
CA ILE A 59 8.27 4.66 5.59
C ILE A 59 7.64 6.01 5.89
N ASN A 60 6.90 6.60 4.95
CA ASN A 60 6.21 7.87 5.16
C ASN A 60 5.18 7.79 6.30
N GLN A 61 4.39 6.72 6.34
CA GLN A 61 3.41 6.47 7.39
C GLN A 61 4.08 6.33 8.76
N ALA A 62 5.17 5.56 8.85
CA ALA A 62 5.94 5.38 10.07
C ALA A 62 6.60 6.68 10.56
N LEU A 63 7.05 7.54 9.63
CA LEU A 63 7.64 8.85 9.94
C LEU A 63 6.59 9.87 10.39
N LYS A 64 5.37 9.86 9.81
CA LYS A 64 4.27 10.72 10.25
C LYS A 64 3.90 10.51 11.72
N GLY A 65 4.10 9.31 12.26
CA GLY A 65 3.90 9.01 13.68
C GLY A 65 4.96 9.57 14.63
N LYS A 66 6.10 10.08 14.13
CA LYS A 66 7.21 10.57 14.96
C LYS A 66 7.21 12.08 15.23
N GLY A 67 6.23 12.83 14.72
CA GLY A 67 6.19 14.30 14.83
C GLY A 67 5.42 14.88 16.01
N LEU A 68 4.74 14.06 16.83
CA LEU A 68 3.78 14.56 17.83
C LEU A 68 4.04 14.06 19.26
N PHE A 69 5.31 14.09 19.70
CA PHE A 69 5.69 13.88 21.10
C PHE A 69 6.67 14.96 21.57
N PHE A 70 6.35 16.23 21.29
CA PHE A 70 6.93 17.38 21.96
C PHE A 70 5.80 18.24 22.54
N CYS A 71 5.84 18.44 23.85
CA CYS A 71 5.07 19.37 24.68
C CYS A 71 3.62 18.99 25.04
N SER A 72 3.45 18.43 26.25
CA SER A 72 2.73 19.07 27.37
C SER A 72 3.10 18.36 28.66
#